data_AF-A0A0C9TBH4-F1
#
_entry.id   AF-A0A0C9TBH4-F1
#
_cell.length_a   1.000
_cell.length_b   1.000
_cell.length_c   1.000
_cell.angle_alpha   90.00
_cell.angle_beta   90.00
_cell.angle_gamma   90.00
#
_symmetry.space_group_name_H-M   'P 1'
#
loop_
_entity.id
_entity.type
_entity.pdbx_description
1 polymer ?
#
loop_
_entity_poly.entity_id
_entity_poly.type
_entity_poly.pdbx_seq_one_letter_code
_entity_poly.pdbx_strand_id
1 'polypeptide(L)'
;MLNQKCGTGFLTLPTKQLGTHFLNFIHQRRVNIKVKSHILRLTPSVTAPRSTLIRILKKVPFQDPDIAQAKEELKKALVHPLPLASLQIGIFLPQPAETGLPDGRLLSEFPHKLLRICIDDYTDIIAQNVIITFVNLKKVYMGWELGCAFLIFHLATAPAFELEEIYRTTTGKREDNENIRQRVSYFTEGHQRIAPYAHQIRLELKDEEESLELFVEMCRQAELPDPVWLRSGRVDVQRLNVFSSKNLNKIERWLKTLPWPIAFHCEALLRNLRLNALQLLSLEPRIIQLTKTRDVTTARDILRHFHTVLRSKAKAESLEKAFERAVQEHEVLRINDTHRSTTAFFEAHHVSFTPTAMRLEGLYIYQNINYVLSAETSVPSCDNISIIKTISFVLTSVTKTVFNTVEIMKSTVLASFENVSVAGRRFEFLGYSQSQLRSHSIFAVSPFYHPREGLVTADSIRAEVGIFDDILHFPALYAARVSQAFSGTEDSITLTADQWDEMEDTKKNGRYFTDGVGTISPDLAELI
;
A
#
# COMPACT_ATOMS: atom_id res chain seq x y z
N MET A 1 11.67 -19.44 25.83
CA MET A 1 12.08 -18.16 26.46
C MET A 1 12.22 -18.42 27.96
N LEU A 2 13.37 -18.12 28.56
CA LEU A 2 13.54 -18.10 30.01
C LEU A 2 13.34 -16.65 30.50
N ASN A 3 12.61 -16.46 31.59
CA ASN A 3 12.27 -15.13 32.10
C ASN A 3 13.20 -14.74 33.26
N GLN A 4 14.26 -13.98 32.97
CA GLN A 4 15.34 -13.70 33.94
C GLN A 4 14.97 -12.58 34.93
N LYS A 5 14.39 -12.95 36.08
CA LYS A 5 14.45 -12.09 37.30
C LYS A 5 14.75 -12.81 38.62
N CYS A 6 14.67 -14.15 38.70
CA CYS A 6 14.77 -14.87 39.98
C CYS A 6 15.74 -16.09 39.98
N GLY A 7 16.62 -16.22 38.98
CA GLY A 7 17.44 -17.44 38.78
C GLY A 7 16.66 -18.68 38.32
N THR A 8 15.33 -18.65 38.45
CA THR A 8 14.36 -19.64 37.94
C THR A 8 13.71 -19.15 36.64
N GLY A 9 13.11 -20.07 35.87
CA GLY A 9 12.41 -19.75 34.63
C GLY A 9 11.64 -20.95 34.07
N PHE A 10 10.76 -20.70 33.10
CA PHE A 10 9.85 -21.70 32.55
C PHE A 10 10.26 -22.17 31.15
N LEU A 11 10.35 -23.48 30.94
CA LEU A 11 10.36 -24.08 29.61
C LEU A 11 8.94 -24.53 29.25
N THR A 12 8.35 -23.92 28.23
CA THR A 12 7.04 -24.34 27.69
C THR A 12 7.25 -25.16 26.43
N LEU A 13 6.55 -26.29 26.31
CA LEU A 13 6.63 -27.23 25.20
C LEU A 13 5.24 -27.42 24.54
N PRO A 14 5.14 -27.84 23.25
CA PRO A 14 3.88 -27.82 22.50
C PRO A 14 2.81 -28.80 23.01
N THR A 15 3.23 -29.90 23.66
CA THR A 15 2.33 -30.94 24.21
C THR A 15 2.82 -31.43 25.57
N LYS A 16 1.90 -31.95 26.39
CA LYS A 16 2.21 -32.57 27.70
C LYS A 16 3.10 -33.81 27.54
N GLN A 17 2.86 -34.63 26.52
CA GLN A 17 3.67 -35.80 26.18
C GLN A 17 5.14 -35.42 25.94
N LEU A 18 5.41 -34.38 25.14
CA LEU A 18 6.78 -33.95 24.86
C LEU A 18 7.50 -33.49 26.14
N GLY A 19 6.79 -32.83 27.06
CA GLY A 19 7.30 -32.47 28.38
C GLY A 19 7.65 -33.69 29.26
N THR A 20 6.80 -34.71 29.27
CA THR A 20 7.10 -35.98 29.97
C THR A 20 8.31 -36.69 29.36
N HIS A 21 8.38 -36.80 28.04
CA HIS A 21 9.55 -37.41 27.36
C HIS A 21 10.85 -36.65 27.62
N PHE A 22 10.81 -35.30 27.56
CA PHE A 22 11.97 -34.45 27.84
C PHE A 22 12.48 -34.61 29.28
N LEU A 23 11.58 -34.59 30.28
CA LEU A 23 11.96 -34.82 31.67
C LEU A 23 12.49 -36.25 31.89
N ASN A 24 11.84 -37.27 31.32
CA ASN A 24 12.29 -38.66 31.43
C ASN A 24 13.69 -38.85 30.81
N PHE A 25 13.94 -38.29 29.62
CA PHE A 25 15.23 -38.35 28.95
C PHE A 25 16.37 -37.80 29.83
N ILE A 26 16.16 -36.63 30.43
CA ILE A 26 17.14 -35.97 31.31
C ILE A 26 17.44 -36.81 32.56
N HIS A 27 16.40 -37.29 33.25
CA HIS A 27 16.55 -38.08 34.48
C HIS A 27 17.16 -39.47 34.21
N GLN A 28 16.72 -40.16 33.14
CA GLN A 28 17.17 -41.51 32.82
C GLN A 28 18.60 -41.54 32.23
N ARG A 29 18.94 -40.62 31.33
CA ARG A 29 20.29 -40.55 30.72
C ARG A 29 21.29 -39.69 31.52
N ARG A 30 20.91 -39.20 32.71
CA ARG A 30 21.74 -38.34 33.58
C ARG A 30 22.31 -37.09 32.87
N VAL A 31 21.54 -36.51 31.94
CA VAL A 31 21.99 -35.38 31.11
C VAL A 31 21.92 -34.08 31.90
N ASN A 32 23.03 -33.68 32.50
CA ASN A 32 23.17 -32.43 33.24
C ASN A 32 23.21 -31.22 32.28
N ILE A 33 22.05 -30.63 31.99
CA ILE A 33 21.97 -29.36 31.24
C ILE A 33 22.60 -28.25 32.10
N LYS A 34 23.67 -27.64 31.59
CA LYS A 34 24.38 -26.52 32.23
C LYS A 34 24.09 -25.19 31.52
N VAL A 35 24.03 -24.12 32.29
CA VAL A 35 24.05 -22.73 31.79
C VAL A 35 25.17 -21.99 32.51
N LYS A 36 26.18 -21.54 31.76
CA LYS A 36 27.51 -21.23 32.32
C LYS A 36 27.96 -22.38 33.24
N SER A 37 28.39 -22.09 34.46
CA SER A 37 28.86 -23.09 35.43
C SER A 37 27.76 -23.86 36.18
N HIS A 38 26.48 -23.49 36.03
CA HIS A 38 25.39 -23.99 36.88
C HIS A 38 24.56 -25.08 36.18
N ILE A 39 24.26 -26.17 36.90
CA ILE A 39 23.34 -27.22 36.42
C ILE A 39 21.89 -26.76 36.66
N LEU A 40 21.03 -26.86 35.64
CA LEU A 40 19.62 -26.53 35.77
C LEU A 40 18.84 -27.66 36.44
N ARG A 41 18.14 -27.36 37.55
CA ARG A 41 17.11 -28.24 38.12
C ARG A 41 15.79 -28.01 37.37
N LEU A 42 15.27 -29.06 36.73
CA LEU A 42 14.06 -29.00 35.90
C LEU A 42 12.94 -29.82 36.55
N THR A 43 11.78 -29.20 36.76
CA THR A 43 10.59 -29.81 37.36
C THR A 43 9.34 -29.51 36.52
N PRO A 44 8.28 -30.34 36.63
CA PRO A 44 6.98 -29.99 36.05
C PRO A 44 6.44 -28.67 36.61
N SER A 45 5.87 -27.82 35.75
CA SER A 45 5.22 -26.59 36.20
C SER A 45 3.81 -26.89 36.72
N VAL A 46 3.47 -26.33 37.88
CA VAL A 46 2.11 -26.33 38.44
C VAL A 46 1.18 -25.32 37.76
N THR A 47 1.72 -24.32 37.06
CA THR A 47 0.92 -23.30 36.34
C THR A 47 0.71 -23.68 34.88
N ALA A 48 -0.52 -23.64 34.39
CA ALA A 48 -0.82 -23.85 32.97
C ALA A 48 -0.24 -22.72 32.09
N PRO A 49 0.43 -23.04 30.96
CA PRO A 49 0.94 -22.01 30.06
C PRO A 49 -0.19 -21.36 29.25
N ARG A 50 0.00 -20.08 28.87
CA ARG A 50 -0.98 -19.28 28.12
C ARG A 50 -1.39 -19.98 26.80
N SER A 51 -2.69 -20.07 26.54
CA SER A 51 -3.27 -20.72 25.35
C SER A 51 -2.68 -20.21 24.03
N THR A 52 -2.48 -18.90 23.89
CA THR A 52 -1.83 -18.27 22.73
C THR A 52 -0.40 -18.78 22.51
N LEU A 53 0.38 -18.99 23.57
CA LEU A 53 1.74 -19.52 23.48
C LEU A 53 1.74 -20.99 23.03
N ILE A 54 0.82 -21.82 23.53
CA ILE A 54 0.63 -23.19 23.05
C ILE A 54 0.27 -23.18 21.55
N ARG A 55 -0.62 -22.27 21.11
CA ARG A 55 -1.03 -22.16 19.70
C ARG A 55 0.12 -21.72 18.78
N ILE A 56 1.05 -20.91 19.28
CA ILE A 56 2.30 -20.54 18.57
C ILE A 56 3.25 -21.75 18.52
N LEU A 57 3.54 -22.38 19.66
CA LEU A 57 4.46 -23.52 19.76
C LEU A 57 4.00 -24.77 18.97
N LYS A 58 2.70 -24.90 18.67
CA LYS A 58 2.15 -25.92 17.77
C LYS A 58 2.20 -25.57 16.27
N LYS A 59 2.53 -24.33 15.92
CA LYS A 59 2.59 -23.82 14.53
C LYS A 59 3.99 -23.42 14.07
N VAL A 60 4.90 -23.12 15.00
CA VAL A 60 6.31 -22.88 14.69
C VAL A 60 6.96 -24.24 14.35
N PRO A 61 7.52 -24.43 13.15
CA PRO A 61 8.28 -25.63 12.84
C PRO A 61 9.56 -25.68 13.69
N PHE A 62 10.09 -26.88 13.94
CA PHE A 62 11.41 -27.01 14.56
C PHE A 62 12.45 -26.37 13.63
N GLN A 63 13.18 -25.39 14.15
CA GLN A 63 14.39 -24.87 13.52
C GLN A 63 15.58 -25.37 14.33
N ASP A 64 16.60 -25.84 13.62
CA ASP A 64 17.82 -26.34 14.24
C ASP A 64 18.52 -25.23 15.06
N PRO A 65 19.02 -25.52 16.29
CA PRO A 65 19.72 -24.56 17.12
C PRO A 65 20.91 -23.90 16.44
N ASP A 66 21.66 -24.64 15.63
CA ASP A 66 22.89 -24.12 15.00
C ASP A 66 22.54 -23.18 13.84
N ILE A 67 21.49 -23.49 13.07
CA ILE A 67 20.92 -22.59 12.05
C ILE A 67 20.31 -21.34 12.72
N ALA A 68 19.69 -21.48 13.90
CA ALA A 68 19.16 -20.35 14.65
C ALA A 68 20.27 -19.46 15.23
N GLN A 69 21.37 -20.05 15.72
CA GLN A 69 22.54 -19.33 16.23
C GLN A 69 23.31 -18.63 15.10
N ALA A 70 23.62 -19.31 14.00
CA ALA A 70 24.27 -18.71 12.84
C ALA A 70 23.47 -17.52 12.29
N LYS A 71 22.13 -17.60 12.31
CA LYS A 71 21.24 -16.48 11.94
C LYS A 71 21.25 -15.34 12.97
N GLU A 72 21.50 -15.62 14.26
CA GLU A 72 21.63 -14.61 15.31
C GLU A 72 23.02 -13.93 15.32
N GLU A 73 24.05 -14.65 14.88
CA GLU A 73 25.41 -14.15 14.68
C GLU A 73 25.50 -13.31 13.40
N LEU A 74 24.92 -13.78 12.29
CA LEU A 74 24.76 -13.00 11.05
C LEU A 74 24.02 -11.68 11.29
N LYS A 75 22.96 -11.66 12.10
CA LYS A 75 22.29 -10.41 12.51
C LYS A 75 23.22 -9.42 13.21
N LYS A 76 24.20 -9.89 13.99
CA LYS A 76 25.15 -9.03 14.72
C LYS A 76 26.25 -8.52 13.80
N ALA A 77 26.76 -9.39 12.92
CA ALA A 77 27.73 -9.03 11.88
C ALA A 77 27.16 -8.03 10.86
N LEU A 78 25.83 -7.99 10.67
CA LEU A 78 25.18 -7.07 9.72
C LEU A 78 24.84 -5.68 10.30
N VAL A 79 25.03 -5.41 11.60
CA VAL A 79 24.77 -4.07 12.18
C VAL A 79 26.06 -3.25 12.19
N HIS A 80 26.52 -2.89 10.99
CA HIS A 80 27.56 -1.89 10.80
C HIS A 80 26.92 -0.55 10.36
N PRO A 81 27.07 0.54 11.14
CA PRO A 81 26.65 1.87 10.69
C PRO A 81 27.62 2.35 9.60
N LEU A 82 27.08 2.93 8.53
CA LEU A 82 27.88 3.65 7.54
C LEU A 82 27.65 5.16 7.75
N PRO A 83 28.69 5.95 8.04
CA PRO A 83 28.52 7.39 8.21
C PRO A 83 28.25 8.00 6.83
N LEU A 84 27.10 8.66 6.67
CA LEU A 84 26.81 9.38 5.43
C LEU A 84 27.37 10.80 5.51
N ALA A 85 27.75 11.33 4.35
CA ALA A 85 27.74 12.76 4.11
C ALA A 85 26.30 13.20 3.92
N SER A 86 25.63 12.87 2.81
CA SER A 86 24.27 13.34 2.55
C SER A 86 23.24 12.30 2.11
N LEU A 87 21.96 12.65 2.32
CA LEU A 87 20.79 11.95 1.78
C LEU A 87 20.05 12.86 0.79
N GLN A 88 19.91 12.38 -0.45
CA GLN A 88 19.29 13.12 -1.55
C GLN A 88 18.12 12.30 -2.14
N ILE A 89 16.93 12.90 -2.18
CA ILE A 89 15.71 12.25 -2.73
C ILE A 89 15.36 12.91 -4.08
N GLY A 90 15.27 12.12 -5.15
CA GLY A 90 15.08 12.65 -6.49
C GLY A 90 14.61 11.62 -7.52
N ILE A 91 14.94 11.89 -8.79
CA ILE A 91 14.74 10.98 -9.92
C ILE A 91 16.09 10.62 -10.55
N PHE A 92 16.31 9.34 -10.80
CA PHE A 92 17.51 8.88 -11.49
C PHE A 92 17.29 8.87 -13.00
N LEU A 93 17.86 9.85 -13.70
CA LEU A 93 17.86 9.95 -15.15
C LEU A 93 19.25 9.55 -15.70
N PRO A 94 19.35 8.70 -16.74
CA PRO A 94 20.63 8.46 -17.40
C PRO A 94 21.02 9.65 -18.30
N GLN A 95 22.18 10.26 -18.01
CA GLN A 95 22.80 11.46 -18.65
C GLN A 95 22.19 12.83 -18.24
N PRO A 96 22.93 13.96 -18.33
CA PRO A 96 24.23 14.27 -17.69
C PRO A 96 24.25 15.67 -16.97
N ALA A 97 25.32 16.00 -16.20
CA ALA A 97 25.50 17.24 -15.36
C ALA A 97 24.49 17.33 -14.16
N GLU A 98 24.51 18.18 -13.11
CA GLU A 98 25.41 19.16 -12.41
C GLU A 98 24.82 19.56 -11.00
N THR A 99 25.30 18.98 -9.88
CA THR A 99 25.27 19.41 -8.43
C THR A 99 23.95 19.84 -7.69
N GLY A 100 23.71 19.59 -6.38
CA GLY A 100 24.44 18.93 -5.25
C GLY A 100 23.89 19.31 -3.83
N LEU A 101 24.48 18.79 -2.72
CA LEU A 101 24.26 19.10 -1.26
C LEU A 101 22.90 18.66 -0.59
N PRO A 102 22.72 18.71 0.76
CA PRO A 102 23.32 17.94 1.90
C PRO A 102 22.23 17.35 2.87
N ASP A 103 22.39 16.67 4.02
CA ASP A 103 23.41 15.90 4.80
C ASP A 103 22.68 14.60 5.35
N GLY A 104 23.18 13.82 6.34
CA GLY A 104 22.47 12.66 6.95
C GLY A 104 23.34 11.53 7.56
N ARG A 105 22.75 10.38 7.95
CA ARG A 105 23.44 9.12 8.42
C ARG A 105 22.66 7.82 8.10
N LEU A 106 23.33 6.64 8.14
CA LEU A 106 22.77 5.31 7.79
C LEU A 106 22.93 4.28 8.93
N LEU A 107 21.82 3.69 9.38
CA LEU A 107 21.76 2.70 10.48
C LEU A 107 20.91 1.49 10.08
N SER A 108 21.54 0.46 9.50
CA SER A 108 20.85 -0.68 8.90
C SER A 108 20.34 -1.73 9.90
N GLU A 109 19.02 -1.75 10.15
CA GLU A 109 18.33 -2.78 10.94
C GLU A 109 17.98 -4.05 10.13
N PHE A 110 18.92 -4.99 10.01
CA PHE A 110 18.72 -6.26 9.28
C PHE A 110 17.68 -7.28 9.81
N PRO A 111 17.12 -7.25 11.06
CA PRO A 111 16.16 -8.27 11.53
C PRO A 111 14.89 -8.46 10.67
N HIS A 112 14.60 -7.53 9.76
CA HIS A 112 13.34 -7.46 9.00
C HIS A 112 13.50 -7.42 7.46
N LYS A 113 14.67 -7.78 6.90
CA LYS A 113 15.01 -7.66 5.45
C LYS A 113 14.72 -6.24 4.91
N LEU A 114 15.27 -5.25 5.61
CA LEU A 114 15.20 -3.82 5.26
C LEU A 114 16.54 -3.12 5.52
N LEU A 115 16.75 -2.00 4.82
CA LEU A 115 17.71 -0.97 5.16
C LEU A 115 16.96 0.15 5.90
N ARG A 116 17.59 0.72 6.93
CA ARG A 116 17.11 1.90 7.67
C ARG A 116 18.18 2.98 7.56
N ILE A 117 17.75 4.22 7.28
CA ILE A 117 18.58 5.41 7.14
C ILE A 117 18.09 6.40 8.19
N CYS A 118 18.97 6.84 9.08
CA CYS A 118 18.62 7.59 10.28
C CYS A 118 19.24 8.98 10.17
N ILE A 119 18.40 9.97 9.91
CA ILE A 119 18.83 11.36 9.77
C ILE A 119 18.83 11.94 11.18
N ASP A 120 19.95 11.75 11.86
CA ASP A 120 20.19 12.23 13.23
C ASP A 120 20.93 13.56 13.19
N ASP A 121 20.28 14.62 13.69
CA ASP A 121 20.99 15.79 14.20
C ASP A 121 21.11 15.64 15.73
N TYR A 122 22.29 15.93 16.28
CA TYR A 122 22.63 15.58 17.68
C TYR A 122 21.82 16.34 18.76
N THR A 123 20.96 17.27 18.35
CA THR A 123 20.10 18.10 19.20
C THR A 123 18.72 17.50 19.46
N ASP A 124 18.27 16.56 18.62
CA ASP A 124 16.84 16.31 18.44
C ASP A 124 16.33 15.10 19.24
N ILE A 125 15.12 15.25 19.78
CA ILE A 125 14.44 14.19 20.55
C ILE A 125 13.87 13.09 19.61
N ILE A 126 13.73 13.38 18.32
CA ILE A 126 13.03 12.57 17.34
C ILE A 126 13.93 12.30 16.12
N ALA A 127 14.31 11.03 15.90
CA ALA A 127 15.08 10.62 14.72
C ALA A 127 14.17 10.48 13.48
N GLN A 128 14.58 11.08 12.36
CA GLN A 128 13.89 10.93 11.07
C GLN A 128 14.45 9.71 10.32
N ASN A 129 13.58 8.77 9.96
CA ASN A 129 13.96 7.43 9.52
C ASN A 129 13.42 7.11 8.12
N VAL A 130 14.31 6.89 7.14
CA VAL A 130 13.95 6.38 5.81
C VAL A 130 14.14 4.87 5.78
N ILE A 131 13.12 4.11 5.38
CA ILE A 131 13.16 2.65 5.35
C ILE A 131 13.00 2.14 3.91
N ILE A 132 13.86 1.19 3.52
CA ILE A 132 13.84 0.53 2.22
C ILE A 132 13.79 -0.98 2.46
N THR A 133 12.65 -1.62 2.20
CA THR A 133 12.58 -3.09 2.23
C THR A 133 13.33 -3.69 1.05
N PHE A 134 13.94 -4.87 1.20
CA PHE A 134 14.73 -5.47 0.11
C PHE A 134 13.89 -5.78 -1.13
N VAL A 135 12.60 -6.08 -0.95
CA VAL A 135 11.63 -6.28 -2.06
C VAL A 135 11.38 -4.98 -2.85
N ASN A 136 11.67 -3.80 -2.28
CA ASN A 136 11.59 -2.53 -2.97
C ASN A 136 12.87 -2.19 -3.78
N LEU A 137 13.99 -2.87 -3.53
CA LEU A 137 15.23 -2.67 -4.28
C LEU A 137 15.12 -3.31 -5.67
N LYS A 138 15.00 -2.51 -6.73
CA LYS A 138 15.19 -3.02 -8.11
C LYS A 138 16.67 -3.14 -8.46
N LYS A 139 17.47 -2.16 -8.01
CA LYS A 139 18.90 -2.07 -8.30
C LYS A 139 19.58 -1.10 -7.33
N VAL A 140 20.81 -1.42 -6.95
CA VAL A 140 21.72 -0.48 -6.29
C VAL A 140 22.86 -0.17 -7.26
N TYR A 141 23.29 1.09 -7.29
CA TYR A 141 24.51 1.53 -7.96
C TYR A 141 25.46 2.12 -6.91
N MET A 142 26.75 2.08 -7.20
CA MET A 142 27.77 2.71 -6.36
C MET A 142 28.90 3.29 -7.20
N GLY A 143 29.62 4.26 -6.65
CA GLY A 143 30.75 4.88 -7.33
C GLY A 143 31.40 5.99 -6.50
N TRP A 144 32.21 6.78 -7.19
CA TRP A 144 33.04 7.83 -6.63
C TRP A 144 32.88 9.12 -7.43
N GLU A 145 32.74 10.24 -6.74
CA GLU A 145 32.54 11.56 -7.35
C GLU A 145 33.17 12.65 -6.49
N LEU A 146 34.09 13.42 -7.07
CA LEU A 146 34.76 14.57 -6.42
C LEU A 146 35.43 14.25 -5.05
N GLY A 147 35.85 13.00 -4.83
CA GLY A 147 36.45 12.53 -3.57
C GLY A 147 35.45 11.94 -2.57
N CYS A 148 34.15 11.92 -2.88
CA CYS A 148 33.14 11.28 -2.05
C CYS A 148 32.69 9.95 -2.67
N ALA A 149 32.60 8.90 -1.85
CA ALA A 149 31.93 7.66 -2.23
C ALA A 149 30.40 7.85 -2.18
N PHE A 150 29.66 7.18 -3.06
CA PHE A 150 28.19 7.29 -3.09
C PHE A 150 27.48 5.96 -3.41
N LEU A 151 26.24 5.86 -2.92
CA LEU A 151 25.29 4.77 -3.19
C LEU A 151 24.00 5.33 -3.80
N ILE A 152 23.38 4.64 -4.76
CA ILE A 152 22.09 5.04 -5.36
C ILE A 152 21.12 3.86 -5.36
N PHE A 153 20.02 4.03 -4.66
CA PHE A 153 18.96 3.04 -4.52
C PHE A 153 17.84 3.33 -5.53
N HIS A 154 17.74 2.50 -6.57
CA HIS A 154 16.66 2.56 -7.54
C HIS A 154 15.49 1.68 -7.08
N LEU A 155 14.41 2.30 -6.62
CA LEU A 155 13.30 1.62 -5.96
C LEU A 155 12.13 1.24 -6.91
N ALA A 156 11.30 0.31 -6.46
CA ALA A 156 10.05 -0.09 -7.12
C ALA A 156 8.87 0.84 -6.79
N THR A 157 8.85 1.35 -5.57
CA THR A 157 7.86 2.25 -4.99
C THR A 157 8.53 3.27 -4.07
N ALA A 158 7.80 4.31 -3.66
CA ALA A 158 8.29 5.29 -2.70
C ALA A 158 8.84 4.60 -1.43
N PRO A 159 9.94 5.11 -0.86
CA PRO A 159 10.45 4.61 0.41
C PRO A 159 9.47 4.92 1.55
N ALA A 160 9.74 4.29 2.68
CA ALA A 160 8.99 4.47 3.91
C ALA A 160 9.62 5.59 4.76
N PHE A 161 8.81 6.45 5.36
CA PHE A 161 9.27 7.54 6.21
C PHE A 161 8.67 7.41 7.62
N GLU A 162 9.53 7.42 8.63
CA GLU A 162 9.20 7.14 10.02
C GLU A 162 9.82 8.21 10.91
N LEU A 163 9.18 8.50 12.05
CA LEU A 163 9.72 9.30 13.14
C LEU A 163 9.84 8.39 14.37
N GLU A 164 10.93 8.49 15.12
CA GLU A 164 11.20 7.66 16.29
C GLU A 164 11.68 8.51 17.48
N GLU A 165 11.04 8.38 18.64
CA GLU A 165 11.44 9.10 19.84
C GLU A 165 12.67 8.41 20.48
N ILE A 166 13.82 9.09 20.41
CA ILE A 166 15.12 8.56 20.83
C ILE A 166 15.21 8.55 22.37
N TYR A 167 14.89 9.68 22.99
CA TYR A 167 15.13 9.95 24.42
C TYR A 167 13.88 9.73 25.30
N ARG A 168 13.18 8.60 25.10
CA ARG A 168 11.95 8.28 25.84
C ARG A 168 12.22 7.67 27.23
N THR A 169 11.48 8.13 28.25
CA THR A 169 11.47 7.48 29.57
C THR A 169 10.73 6.15 29.52
N THR A 170 11.39 5.05 29.88
CA THR A 170 10.79 3.70 29.91
C THR A 170 10.45 3.27 31.34
N THR A 171 9.30 2.60 31.51
CA THR A 171 8.79 2.13 32.82
C THR A 171 9.18 0.68 33.16
N GLY A 172 9.91 -0.01 32.27
CA GLY A 172 10.24 -1.43 32.37
C GLY A 172 9.09 -2.37 31.98
N LYS A 173 8.06 -1.84 31.29
CA LYS A 173 6.87 -2.56 30.85
C LYS A 173 6.92 -2.92 29.36
N ARG A 174 5.97 -3.75 28.94
CA ARG A 174 5.73 -4.03 27.52
C ARG A 174 5.29 -2.76 26.76
N GLU A 175 4.44 -1.95 27.39
CA GLU A 175 3.89 -0.69 26.86
C GLU A 175 4.98 0.27 26.35
N ASP A 176 6.17 0.31 26.97
CA ASP A 176 7.31 1.16 26.57
C ASP A 176 7.91 0.87 25.18
N ASN A 177 7.43 -0.20 24.52
CA ASN A 177 7.84 -0.63 23.19
C ASN A 177 6.68 -0.64 22.19
N GLU A 178 5.52 -0.08 22.58
CA GLU A 178 4.35 0.03 21.72
C GLU A 178 4.17 1.48 21.23
N ASN A 179 3.80 1.64 19.96
CA ASN A 179 3.63 2.95 19.28
C ASN A 179 4.87 3.87 19.17
N ILE A 180 6.06 3.37 19.50
CA ILE A 180 7.34 4.13 19.58
C ILE A 180 7.86 4.70 18.24
N ARG A 181 7.32 4.23 17.10
CA ARG A 181 7.62 4.76 15.76
C ARG A 181 6.33 5.27 15.12
N GLN A 182 6.31 6.52 14.66
CA GLN A 182 5.21 7.09 13.87
C GLN A 182 5.54 6.99 12.38
N ARG A 183 4.57 6.64 11.55
CA ARG A 183 4.72 6.68 10.09
C ARG A 183 4.29 8.05 9.57
N VAL A 184 5.09 8.65 8.69
CA VAL A 184 4.81 9.95 8.07
C VAL A 184 4.83 9.87 6.55
N SER A 185 4.29 10.90 5.90
CA SER A 185 4.22 11.05 4.45
C SER A 185 5.47 11.73 3.86
N TYR A 186 6.14 12.56 4.66
CA TYR A 186 7.29 13.39 4.33
C TYR A 186 7.95 13.88 5.62
N PHE A 187 9.07 14.61 5.50
CA PHE A 187 9.76 15.25 6.63
C PHE A 187 9.70 16.78 6.61
N THR A 188 9.63 17.39 5.42
CA THR A 188 9.56 18.86 5.23
C THR A 188 8.56 19.20 4.12
N GLU A 189 8.06 20.45 4.07
CA GLU A 189 7.19 20.91 2.97
C GLU A 189 7.86 20.78 1.59
N GLY A 190 9.19 20.99 1.54
CA GLY A 190 9.99 20.78 0.34
C GLY A 190 9.94 19.32 -0.14
N HIS A 191 9.99 18.38 0.80
CA HIS A 191 9.88 16.95 0.57
C HIS A 191 8.43 16.54 0.24
N GLN A 192 7.41 17.05 0.93
CA GLN A 192 5.98 16.74 0.71
C GLN A 192 5.56 16.80 -0.76
N ARG A 193 6.01 17.85 -1.47
CA ARG A 193 5.70 18.06 -2.89
C ARG A 193 6.31 17.01 -3.82
N ILE A 194 7.45 16.42 -3.45
CA ILE A 194 8.19 15.47 -4.29
C ILE A 194 8.05 14.01 -3.85
N ALA A 195 7.72 13.74 -2.59
CA ALA A 195 7.60 12.39 -2.02
C ALA A 195 6.71 11.42 -2.84
N PRO A 196 5.57 11.84 -3.45
CA PRO A 196 4.78 10.95 -4.29
C PRO A 196 5.49 10.52 -5.59
N TYR A 197 6.48 11.30 -6.05
CA TYR A 197 7.07 11.19 -7.40
C TYR A 197 8.57 10.85 -7.43
N ALA A 198 9.30 11.14 -6.37
CA ALA A 198 10.74 10.96 -6.26
C ALA A 198 11.04 9.71 -5.43
N HIS A 199 11.17 8.54 -6.09
CA HIS A 199 11.37 7.25 -5.42
C HIS A 199 12.84 6.79 -5.43
N GLN A 200 13.78 7.60 -5.92
CA GLN A 200 15.21 7.27 -5.91
C GLN A 200 15.95 8.04 -4.83
N ILE A 201 16.84 7.35 -4.12
CA ILE A 201 17.67 7.90 -3.05
C ILE A 201 19.14 7.80 -3.49
N ARG A 202 19.87 8.91 -3.46
CA ARG A 202 21.34 8.95 -3.53
C ARG A 202 21.86 9.26 -2.12
N LEU A 203 22.82 8.48 -1.66
CA LEU A 203 23.53 8.71 -0.41
C LEU A 203 25.00 9.00 -0.74
N GLU A 204 25.57 10.04 -0.16
CA GLU A 204 27.02 10.28 -0.13
C GLU A 204 27.57 9.73 1.20
N LEU A 205 28.76 9.15 1.20
CA LEU A 205 29.40 8.57 2.39
C LEU A 205 30.45 9.55 2.96
N LYS A 206 30.69 9.54 4.28
CA LYS A 206 31.69 10.39 4.94
C LYS A 206 33.10 9.79 4.91
N ASP A 207 33.20 8.46 4.89
CA ASP A 207 34.47 7.73 4.84
C ASP A 207 34.72 7.12 3.44
N GLU A 208 35.99 6.78 3.16
CA GLU A 208 36.49 6.39 1.85
C GLU A 208 36.23 4.90 1.48
N GLU A 209 37.13 4.25 0.73
CA GLU A 209 36.89 3.00 -0.03
C GLU A 209 36.35 1.84 0.82
N GLU A 210 36.81 1.75 2.08
CA GLU A 210 36.35 0.77 3.07
C GLU A 210 34.82 0.75 3.24
N SER A 211 34.14 1.91 3.15
CA SER A 211 32.68 1.98 3.29
C SER A 211 31.93 1.38 2.10
N LEU A 212 32.51 1.38 0.90
CA LEU A 212 31.93 0.71 -0.27
C LEU A 212 32.21 -0.80 -0.23
N GLU A 213 33.42 -1.21 0.15
CA GLU A 213 33.74 -2.64 0.32
C GLU A 213 32.87 -3.29 1.41
N LEU A 214 32.70 -2.62 2.55
CA LEU A 214 31.82 -3.03 3.63
C LEU A 214 30.36 -3.12 3.17
N PHE A 215 29.86 -2.14 2.39
CA PHE A 215 28.49 -2.20 1.85
C PHE A 215 28.30 -3.37 0.86
N VAL A 216 29.29 -3.68 0.02
CA VAL A 216 29.25 -4.84 -0.88
C VAL A 216 29.20 -6.15 -0.07
N GLU A 217 30.01 -6.26 0.98
CA GLU A 217 30.03 -7.45 1.83
C GLU A 217 28.71 -7.61 2.62
N MET A 218 28.12 -6.51 3.12
CA MET A 218 26.77 -6.49 3.69
C MET A 218 25.71 -6.94 2.68
N CYS A 219 25.83 -6.58 1.39
CA CYS A 219 24.93 -7.07 0.35
C CYS A 219 25.02 -8.59 0.18
N ARG A 220 26.23 -9.17 0.09
CA ARG A 220 26.44 -10.63 -0.03
C ARG A 220 25.86 -11.38 1.18
N GLN A 221 26.18 -10.92 2.38
CA GLN A 221 25.69 -11.50 3.64
C GLN A 221 24.15 -11.40 3.79
N ALA A 222 23.51 -10.47 3.08
CA ALA A 222 22.07 -10.27 3.07
C ALA A 222 21.32 -10.97 1.93
N GLU A 223 22.01 -11.76 1.09
CA GLU A 223 21.48 -12.37 -0.14
C GLU A 223 20.99 -11.33 -1.17
N LEU A 224 21.56 -10.12 -1.16
CA LEU A 224 21.25 -9.06 -2.13
C LEU A 224 22.16 -9.16 -3.37
N PRO A 225 21.69 -8.75 -4.57
CA PRO A 225 22.55 -8.64 -5.74
C PRO A 225 23.67 -7.61 -5.53
N ASP A 226 24.89 -7.94 -5.96
CA ASP A 226 26.05 -7.03 -5.91
C ASP A 226 25.72 -5.66 -6.55
N PRO A 227 26.04 -4.53 -5.86
CA PRO A 227 25.77 -3.19 -6.40
C PRO A 227 26.58 -2.91 -7.68
N VAL A 228 25.99 -2.18 -8.62
CA VAL A 228 26.64 -1.90 -9.90
C VAL A 228 27.56 -0.69 -9.82
N TRP A 229 28.86 -0.96 -9.91
CA TRP A 229 29.93 0.02 -10.10
C TRP A 229 29.70 0.93 -11.32
N LEU A 230 29.51 2.22 -11.08
CA LEU A 230 29.50 3.25 -12.11
C LEU A 230 30.92 3.75 -12.37
N ARG A 231 31.66 2.97 -13.17
CA ARG A 231 33.04 3.29 -13.58
C ARG A 231 33.05 4.50 -14.51
N SER A 232 33.63 5.61 -14.04
CA SER A 232 33.98 6.81 -14.82
C SER A 232 32.84 7.44 -15.64
N GLY A 233 31.77 7.85 -14.96
CA GLY A 233 30.77 8.78 -15.50
C GLY A 233 30.09 9.54 -14.37
N ARG A 234 30.14 10.89 -14.40
CA ARG A 234 29.55 11.75 -13.37
C ARG A 234 28.06 11.44 -13.19
N VAL A 235 27.62 11.23 -11.95
CA VAL A 235 26.24 10.87 -11.62
C VAL A 235 25.53 12.07 -11.03
N ASP A 236 25.34 13.01 -11.93
CA ASP A 236 25.40 14.40 -11.56
C ASP A 236 24.00 15.02 -11.32
N VAL A 237 23.93 15.98 -10.41
CA VAL A 237 22.79 16.10 -9.48
C VAL A 237 21.92 17.34 -9.76
N GLN A 238 21.42 17.53 -10.99
CA GLN A 238 20.70 18.77 -11.34
C GLN A 238 19.41 19.02 -10.55
N ARG A 239 19.25 20.28 -10.13
CA ARG A 239 17.96 20.87 -9.77
C ARG A 239 17.10 21.17 -11.01
N LEU A 240 16.67 20.11 -11.72
CA LEU A 240 15.78 20.17 -12.88
C LEU A 240 14.39 20.79 -12.62
N ASN A 241 14.01 21.04 -11.36
CA ASN A 241 12.73 21.61 -10.93
C ASN A 241 11.48 20.89 -11.51
N VAL A 242 11.60 19.61 -11.88
CA VAL A 242 10.56 18.80 -12.54
C VAL A 242 9.23 18.88 -11.79
N PHE A 243 9.23 18.47 -10.52
CA PHE A 243 8.07 18.53 -9.62
C PHE A 243 8.04 19.83 -8.79
N SER A 244 8.35 20.96 -9.44
CA SER A 244 8.13 22.29 -8.85
C SER A 244 6.64 22.63 -8.81
N SER A 245 6.24 23.48 -7.86
CA SER A 245 4.84 23.92 -7.74
C SER A 245 4.33 24.59 -9.01
N LYS A 246 5.20 25.28 -9.76
CA LYS A 246 4.86 25.87 -11.08
C LYS A 246 4.39 24.79 -12.07
N ASN A 247 5.12 23.68 -12.17
CA ASN A 247 4.82 22.61 -13.12
C ASN A 247 3.61 21.79 -12.66
N LEU A 248 3.55 21.41 -11.38
CA LEU A 248 2.43 20.67 -10.81
C LEU A 248 1.11 21.47 -10.92
N ASN A 249 1.12 22.76 -10.59
CA ASN A 249 -0.07 23.61 -10.71
C ASN A 249 -0.45 23.88 -12.17
N LYS A 250 0.49 23.80 -13.13
CA LYS A 250 0.15 23.81 -14.57
C LYS A 250 -0.58 22.52 -14.95
N ILE A 251 -0.06 21.35 -14.55
CA ILE A 251 -0.69 20.05 -14.82
C ILE A 251 -2.09 20.01 -14.20
N GLU A 252 -2.26 20.39 -12.92
CA GLU A 252 -3.55 20.38 -12.24
C GLU A 252 -4.61 21.24 -12.95
N ARG A 253 -4.24 22.45 -13.39
CA ARG A 253 -5.12 23.34 -14.17
C ARG A 253 -5.46 22.75 -15.54
N TRP A 254 -4.49 22.14 -16.22
CA TRP A 254 -4.71 21.51 -17.52
C TRP A 254 -5.61 20.27 -17.41
N LEU A 255 -5.41 19.40 -16.42
CA LEU A 255 -6.26 18.24 -16.15
C LEU A 255 -7.73 18.66 -15.95
N LYS A 256 -7.97 19.76 -15.23
CA LYS A 256 -9.31 20.37 -15.04
C LYS A 256 -9.98 20.89 -16.32
N THR A 257 -9.27 20.93 -17.47
CA THR A 257 -9.86 21.28 -18.78
C THR A 257 -10.19 20.06 -19.66
N LEU A 258 -9.81 18.85 -19.25
CA LEU A 258 -10.01 17.63 -20.02
C LEU A 258 -11.27 16.86 -19.54
N PRO A 259 -11.93 16.08 -20.42
CA PRO A 259 -12.88 15.06 -20.01
C PRO A 259 -12.24 14.10 -18.98
N TRP A 260 -12.95 13.81 -17.89
CA TRP A 260 -12.33 13.17 -16.72
C TRP A 260 -11.67 11.80 -16.98
N PRO A 261 -12.19 10.89 -17.82
CA PRO A 261 -11.48 9.64 -18.15
C PRO A 261 -10.10 9.88 -18.80
N ILE A 262 -9.99 10.93 -19.62
CA ILE A 262 -8.73 11.35 -20.26
C ILE A 262 -7.81 11.96 -19.20
N ALA A 263 -8.34 12.86 -18.37
CA ALA A 263 -7.62 13.48 -17.27
C ALA A 263 -7.07 12.43 -16.27
N PHE A 264 -7.85 11.40 -15.95
CA PHE A 264 -7.46 10.29 -15.07
C PHE A 264 -6.24 9.56 -15.61
N HIS A 265 -6.25 9.16 -16.89
CA HIS A 265 -5.09 8.47 -17.46
C HIS A 265 -3.87 9.38 -17.60
N CYS A 266 -4.04 10.69 -17.84
CA CYS A 266 -2.96 11.66 -17.79
C CYS A 266 -2.35 11.80 -16.38
N GLU A 267 -3.16 11.90 -15.32
CA GLU A 267 -2.65 11.93 -13.95
C GLU A 267 -2.02 10.58 -13.55
N ALA A 268 -2.57 9.46 -14.03
CA ALA A 268 -2.00 8.14 -13.82
C ALA A 268 -0.61 7.99 -14.46
N LEU A 269 -0.36 8.59 -15.64
CA LEU A 269 0.98 8.58 -16.26
C LEU A 269 2.01 9.24 -15.33
N LEU A 270 1.64 10.33 -14.66
CA LEU A 270 2.47 11.03 -13.69
C LEU A 270 2.65 10.23 -12.39
N ARG A 271 1.54 9.84 -11.75
CA ARG A 271 1.54 9.21 -10.41
C ARG A 271 2.09 7.79 -10.39
N ASN A 272 1.97 7.04 -11.49
CA ASN A 272 2.57 5.71 -11.63
C ASN A 272 4.01 5.75 -12.16
N LEU A 273 4.62 6.94 -12.28
CA LEU A 273 5.96 7.16 -12.85
C LEU A 273 6.17 6.52 -14.22
N ARG A 274 5.19 6.69 -15.11
CA ARG A 274 5.35 6.42 -16.56
C ARG A 274 5.96 7.62 -17.26
N LEU A 275 5.61 8.82 -16.82
CA LEU A 275 6.18 10.10 -17.25
C LEU A 275 6.48 10.97 -16.03
N ASN A 276 7.52 11.79 -16.11
CA ASN A 276 7.73 12.88 -15.16
C ASN A 276 6.89 14.12 -15.57
N ALA A 277 6.82 15.13 -14.69
CA ALA A 277 5.97 16.31 -14.92
C ALA A 277 6.30 17.10 -16.20
N LEU A 278 7.59 17.19 -16.59
CA LEU A 278 7.99 17.86 -17.84
C LEU A 278 7.60 17.04 -19.08
N GLN A 279 7.76 15.72 -19.01
CA GLN A 279 7.38 14.78 -20.07
C GLN A 279 5.86 14.72 -20.30
N LEU A 280 5.06 14.83 -19.23
CA LEU A 280 3.61 14.93 -19.37
C LEU A 280 3.21 16.28 -20.00
N LEU A 281 3.85 17.39 -19.58
CA LEU A 281 3.61 18.72 -20.16
C LEU A 281 4.09 18.86 -21.62
N SER A 282 5.06 18.06 -22.10
CA SER A 282 5.44 18.07 -23.52
C SER A 282 4.44 17.32 -24.43
N LEU A 283 3.57 16.48 -23.86
CA LEU A 283 2.48 15.80 -24.58
C LEU A 283 1.15 16.57 -24.56
N GLU A 284 1.01 17.62 -23.74
CA GLU A 284 -0.20 18.45 -23.64
C GLU A 284 -0.81 18.84 -25.01
N PRO A 285 -0.05 19.34 -26.01
CA PRO A 285 -0.63 19.67 -27.33
C PRO A 285 -1.14 18.44 -28.10
N ARG A 286 -0.43 17.30 -28.02
CA ARG A 286 -0.82 16.05 -28.70
C ARG A 286 -2.08 15.45 -28.07
N ILE A 287 -2.21 15.53 -26.74
CA ILE A 287 -3.39 15.05 -26.02
C ILE A 287 -4.59 15.96 -26.29
N ILE A 288 -4.40 17.29 -26.31
CA ILE A 288 -5.46 18.25 -26.72
C ILE A 288 -5.86 18.08 -28.21
N GLN A 289 -4.95 17.62 -29.07
CA GLN A 289 -5.29 17.25 -30.44
C GLN A 289 -6.11 15.95 -30.47
N LEU A 290 -5.72 14.93 -29.71
CA LEU A 290 -6.45 13.67 -29.58
C LEU A 290 -7.89 13.89 -29.09
N THR A 291 -8.12 14.75 -28.09
CA THR A 291 -9.46 15.08 -27.59
C THR A 291 -10.31 15.92 -28.55
N LYS A 292 -9.77 16.31 -29.71
CA LYS A 292 -10.48 17.04 -30.78
C LYS A 292 -10.71 16.18 -32.03
N THR A 293 -9.93 15.11 -32.23
CA THR A 293 -10.01 14.22 -33.40
C THR A 293 -10.65 12.87 -33.09
N ARG A 294 -10.76 12.50 -31.80
CA ARG A 294 -11.39 11.26 -31.32
C ARG A 294 -12.43 11.60 -30.25
N ASP A 295 -13.40 10.71 -30.08
CA ASP A 295 -14.33 10.72 -28.96
C ASP A 295 -13.61 10.42 -27.63
N VAL A 296 -14.31 10.66 -26.50
CA VAL A 296 -13.74 10.52 -25.16
C VAL A 296 -13.31 9.09 -24.85
N THR A 297 -14.04 8.09 -25.33
CA THR A 297 -13.79 6.66 -25.08
C THR A 297 -12.59 6.17 -25.87
N THR A 298 -12.52 6.45 -27.18
CA THR A 298 -11.35 6.15 -28.00
C THR A 298 -10.10 6.88 -27.48
N ALA A 299 -10.22 8.13 -27.04
CA ALA A 299 -9.09 8.86 -26.45
C ALA A 299 -8.64 8.31 -25.08
N ARG A 300 -9.58 7.88 -24.23
CA ARG A 300 -9.34 7.14 -22.97
C ARG A 300 -8.56 5.85 -23.25
N ASP A 301 -8.99 5.08 -24.24
CA ASP A 301 -8.47 3.73 -24.50
C ASP A 301 -7.11 3.75 -25.22
N ILE A 302 -6.86 4.74 -26.08
CA ILE A 302 -5.52 5.08 -26.57
C ILE A 302 -4.57 5.44 -25.41
N LEU A 303 -5.02 6.20 -24.41
CA LEU A 303 -4.20 6.52 -23.24
C LEU A 303 -3.99 5.31 -22.31
N ARG A 304 -4.98 4.41 -22.15
CA ARG A 304 -4.80 3.11 -21.47
C ARG A 304 -3.72 2.27 -22.17
N HIS A 305 -3.76 2.18 -23.50
CA HIS A 305 -2.73 1.47 -24.27
C HIS A 305 -1.35 2.14 -24.16
N PHE A 306 -1.28 3.47 -24.13
CA PHE A 306 -0.02 4.21 -23.96
C PHE A 306 0.70 3.88 -22.63
N HIS A 307 -0.02 3.56 -21.54
CA HIS A 307 0.59 3.02 -20.31
C HIS A 307 1.33 1.69 -20.51
N THR A 308 0.89 0.87 -21.47
CA THR A 308 1.53 -0.41 -21.84
C THR A 308 2.70 -0.16 -22.80
N VAL A 309 2.51 0.70 -23.81
CA VAL A 309 3.56 1.13 -24.75
C VAL A 309 4.77 1.74 -24.03
N LEU A 310 4.55 2.50 -22.95
CA LEU A 310 5.63 3.04 -22.11
C LEU A 310 6.33 1.99 -21.23
N ARG A 311 5.76 0.79 -21.04
CA ARG A 311 6.44 -0.34 -20.37
C ARG A 311 7.33 -1.13 -21.32
N SER A 312 6.91 -1.30 -22.57
CA SER A 312 7.63 -2.02 -23.63
C SER A 312 8.58 -1.12 -24.45
N LYS A 313 8.61 0.18 -24.14
CA LYS A 313 9.32 1.22 -24.91
C LYS A 313 10.76 0.84 -25.27
N ALA A 314 11.10 0.93 -26.56
CA ALA A 314 12.47 0.72 -27.03
C ALA A 314 13.40 1.85 -26.52
N LYS A 315 14.61 1.50 -26.08
CA LYS A 315 15.55 2.42 -25.39
C LYS A 315 15.93 3.69 -26.18
N ALA A 316 15.78 3.69 -27.51
CA ALA A 316 16.11 4.80 -28.39
C ALA A 316 14.88 5.53 -29.00
N GLU A 317 13.66 5.16 -28.59
CA GLU A 317 12.43 5.78 -29.09
C GLU A 317 12.19 7.14 -28.39
N SER A 318 11.73 8.16 -29.13
CA SER A 318 11.34 9.44 -28.52
C SER A 318 10.01 9.30 -27.75
N LEU A 319 9.58 10.30 -26.99
CA LEU A 319 8.29 10.23 -26.29
C LEU A 319 7.11 10.40 -27.26
N GLU A 320 7.33 11.22 -28.27
CA GLU A 320 6.41 11.58 -29.34
C GLU A 320 6.13 10.36 -30.23
N LYS A 321 7.19 9.67 -30.68
CA LYS A 321 7.06 8.44 -31.49
C LYS A 321 6.34 7.33 -30.72
N ALA A 322 6.60 7.17 -29.43
CA ALA A 322 5.89 6.21 -28.59
C ALA A 322 4.38 6.55 -28.46
N PHE A 323 4.03 7.84 -28.40
CA PHE A 323 2.62 8.28 -28.38
C PHE A 323 1.94 8.08 -29.75
N GLU A 324 2.60 8.47 -30.83
CA GLU A 324 2.12 8.30 -32.21
C GLU A 324 1.94 6.81 -32.55
N ARG A 325 2.85 5.94 -32.08
CA ARG A 325 2.72 4.49 -32.17
C ARG A 325 1.57 3.93 -31.34
N ALA A 326 1.31 4.45 -30.14
CA ALA A 326 0.16 4.01 -29.33
C ALA A 326 -1.19 4.33 -30.00
N VAL A 327 -1.29 5.47 -30.69
CA VAL A 327 -2.44 5.82 -31.54
C VAL A 327 -2.58 4.82 -32.70
N GLN A 328 -1.50 4.58 -33.45
CA GLN A 328 -1.51 3.67 -34.61
C GLN A 328 -1.83 2.21 -34.23
N GLU A 329 -1.22 1.69 -33.16
CA GLU A 329 -1.47 0.33 -32.67
C GLU A 329 -2.94 0.14 -32.28
N HIS A 330 -3.56 1.12 -31.61
CA HIS A 330 -4.98 1.06 -31.25
C HIS A 330 -5.90 1.09 -32.48
N GLU A 331 -5.58 1.92 -33.49
CA GLU A 331 -6.33 2.02 -34.75
C GLU A 331 -6.27 0.72 -35.58
N VAL A 332 -5.10 0.07 -35.64
CA VAL A 332 -4.89 -1.19 -36.37
C VAL A 332 -5.52 -2.37 -35.64
N LEU A 333 -5.30 -2.49 -34.32
CA LEU A 333 -5.79 -3.62 -33.54
C LEU A 333 -7.32 -3.60 -33.38
N ARG A 334 -7.96 -2.42 -33.54
CA ARG A 334 -9.37 -2.18 -33.19
C ARG A 334 -9.71 -2.86 -31.86
N ILE A 335 -9.10 -2.36 -30.79
CA ILE A 335 -9.30 -2.87 -29.42
C ILE A 335 -10.71 -2.50 -28.97
N ASN A 336 -11.68 -3.24 -29.51
CA ASN A 336 -13.06 -3.20 -29.11
C ASN A 336 -13.13 -3.92 -27.75
N ASP A 337 -12.97 -3.19 -26.65
CA ASP A 337 -13.55 -3.58 -25.37
C ASP A 337 -15.08 -3.63 -25.59
N THR A 338 -15.61 -4.77 -26.08
CA THR A 338 -17.04 -5.00 -26.39
C THR A 338 -17.86 -5.21 -25.11
N HIS A 339 -17.65 -4.31 -24.15
CA HIS A 339 -18.25 -4.30 -22.83
C HIS A 339 -18.84 -2.92 -22.56
N ARG A 340 -19.87 -2.56 -23.32
CA ARG A 340 -20.87 -1.60 -22.82
C ARG A 340 -21.36 -2.12 -21.47
N SER A 341 -21.52 -1.25 -20.47
CA SER A 341 -22.16 -1.64 -19.20
C SER A 341 -23.52 -2.27 -19.50
N THR A 342 -23.67 -3.54 -19.12
CA THR A 342 -24.98 -4.17 -18.98
C THR A 342 -25.49 -3.87 -17.57
N THR A 343 -26.77 -4.14 -17.28
CA THR A 343 -27.32 -3.97 -15.93
C THR A 343 -26.52 -4.72 -14.85
N ALA A 344 -25.86 -5.83 -15.20
CA ALA A 344 -25.03 -6.62 -14.29
C ALA A 344 -23.61 -6.08 -14.01
N PHE A 345 -23.11 -5.07 -14.75
CA PHE A 345 -21.72 -4.62 -14.62
C PHE A 345 -21.52 -3.10 -14.81
N PHE A 346 -20.64 -2.49 -14.02
CA PHE A 346 -20.22 -1.09 -14.15
C PHE A 346 -18.71 -0.93 -14.29
N GLU A 347 -18.28 0.13 -15.00
CA GLU A 347 -16.88 0.54 -15.07
C GLU A 347 -16.50 1.43 -13.87
N ALA A 348 -15.41 1.13 -13.16
CA ALA A 348 -14.84 2.05 -12.16
C ALA A 348 -13.30 2.04 -12.14
N HIS A 349 -12.74 3.22 -11.84
CA HIS A 349 -11.30 3.40 -11.76
C HIS A 349 -10.77 3.00 -10.37
N HIS A 350 -9.53 2.52 -10.29
CA HIS A 350 -8.91 2.11 -9.04
C HIS A 350 -7.94 3.18 -8.54
N VAL A 351 -8.10 3.62 -7.29
CA VAL A 351 -7.21 4.61 -6.66
C VAL A 351 -6.63 4.03 -5.38
N SER A 352 -5.31 3.85 -5.37
CA SER A 352 -4.58 3.24 -4.26
C SER A 352 -3.80 4.29 -3.47
N PHE A 353 -4.02 4.32 -2.15
CA PHE A 353 -3.33 5.22 -1.23
C PHE A 353 -2.26 4.48 -0.42
N THR A 354 -1.11 5.11 -0.30
CA THR A 354 -0.07 4.82 0.67
C THR A 354 0.25 6.13 1.41
N PRO A 355 0.86 6.11 2.61
CA PRO A 355 1.22 7.35 3.32
C PRO A 355 2.03 8.33 2.46
N THR A 356 2.88 7.81 1.57
CA THR A 356 3.81 8.62 0.74
C THR A 356 3.24 9.01 -0.63
N ALA A 357 2.31 8.23 -1.20
CA ALA A 357 1.90 8.34 -2.60
C ALA A 357 0.50 7.78 -2.90
N MET A 358 -0.18 8.40 -3.87
CA MET A 358 -1.41 7.90 -4.51
C MET A 358 -1.08 7.31 -5.88
N ARG A 359 -1.66 6.15 -6.24
CA ARG A 359 -1.50 5.44 -7.53
C ARG A 359 -2.86 5.27 -8.21
N LEU A 360 -2.91 5.34 -9.54
CA LEU A 360 -4.15 5.36 -10.33
C LEU A 360 -4.14 4.21 -11.33
N GLU A 361 -5.11 3.31 -11.28
CA GLU A 361 -5.17 2.06 -12.04
C GLU A 361 -6.58 1.80 -12.60
N GLY A 362 -6.74 0.74 -13.38
CA GLY A 362 -7.91 0.52 -14.23
C GLY A 362 -7.82 1.29 -15.56
N LEU A 363 -8.92 1.50 -16.28
CA LEU A 363 -10.30 1.15 -15.94
C LEU A 363 -10.54 -0.35 -15.70
N TYR A 364 -11.41 -0.68 -14.73
CA TYR A 364 -11.82 -2.04 -14.40
C TYR A 364 -13.35 -2.18 -14.43
N ILE A 365 -13.82 -3.38 -14.78
CA ILE A 365 -15.23 -3.75 -14.70
C ILE A 365 -15.49 -4.41 -13.34
N TYR A 366 -16.58 -4.03 -12.69
CA TYR A 366 -17.08 -4.65 -11.47
C TYR A 366 -18.52 -5.13 -11.69
N GLN A 367 -18.87 -6.26 -11.07
CA GLN A 367 -20.26 -6.69 -10.92
C GLN A 367 -21.06 -5.59 -10.20
N ASN A 368 -22.30 -5.37 -10.60
CA ASN A 368 -23.09 -4.25 -10.11
C ASN A 368 -23.38 -4.34 -8.60
N ILE A 369 -23.65 -3.19 -8.01
CA ILE A 369 -24.01 -3.02 -6.60
C ILE A 369 -25.45 -2.49 -6.53
N ASN A 370 -26.27 -3.15 -5.72
CA ASN A 370 -27.74 -3.10 -5.75
C ASN A 370 -28.35 -1.71 -5.99
N TYR A 371 -29.26 -1.66 -6.98
CA TYR A 371 -30.20 -0.58 -7.32
C TYR A 371 -29.62 0.82 -7.60
N VAL A 372 -28.92 1.42 -6.65
CA VAL A 372 -28.56 2.85 -6.67
C VAL A 372 -27.49 3.19 -7.72
N LEU A 373 -26.81 2.19 -8.28
CA LEU A 373 -26.10 2.34 -9.55
C LEU A 373 -26.88 1.84 -10.76
N SER A 374 -27.68 0.77 -10.69
CA SER A 374 -28.43 0.29 -11.87
C SER A 374 -29.49 1.27 -12.36
N ALA A 375 -30.10 2.07 -11.48
CA ALA A 375 -30.96 3.20 -11.86
C ALA A 375 -30.17 4.33 -12.54
N GLU A 376 -29.09 4.81 -11.89
CA GLU A 376 -28.34 6.01 -12.30
C GLU A 376 -27.40 5.79 -13.51
N THR A 377 -26.72 4.64 -13.59
CA THR A 377 -25.74 4.36 -14.66
C THR A 377 -26.36 3.77 -15.92
N SER A 378 -27.64 3.41 -15.92
CA SER A 378 -28.31 2.80 -17.09
C SER A 378 -28.78 3.83 -18.13
N VAL A 379 -28.76 5.12 -17.82
CA VAL A 379 -29.17 6.19 -18.74
C VAL A 379 -28.00 6.61 -19.66
N PRO A 380 -28.06 6.43 -21.00
CA PRO A 380 -26.91 6.62 -21.89
C PRO A 380 -26.35 8.05 -22.01
N SER A 381 -26.98 9.04 -21.40
CA SER A 381 -26.47 10.43 -21.31
C SER A 381 -25.68 10.71 -20.03
N CYS A 382 -25.47 9.70 -19.17
CA CYS A 382 -24.71 9.78 -17.93
C CYS A 382 -23.19 9.62 -18.13
N ASP A 383 -22.64 10.03 -19.28
CA ASP A 383 -21.20 10.00 -19.67
C ASP A 383 -20.22 10.67 -18.68
N ASN A 384 -20.73 11.25 -17.60
CA ASN A 384 -19.97 11.94 -16.57
C ASN A 384 -19.86 11.18 -15.24
N ILE A 385 -20.60 10.09 -15.01
CA ILE A 385 -20.52 9.33 -13.75
C ILE A 385 -19.08 8.87 -13.54
N SER A 386 -18.48 9.33 -12.44
CA SER A 386 -17.10 9.01 -12.08
C SER A 386 -17.13 8.30 -10.75
N ILE A 387 -16.99 6.98 -10.79
CA ILE A 387 -16.84 6.14 -9.61
C ILE A 387 -15.37 5.73 -9.52
N ILE A 388 -14.80 5.89 -8.33
CA ILE A 388 -13.53 5.28 -7.97
C ILE A 388 -13.75 4.21 -6.90
N LYS A 389 -13.08 3.08 -7.08
CA LYS A 389 -12.80 2.15 -5.99
C LYS A 389 -11.49 2.59 -5.34
N THR A 390 -11.58 3.09 -4.13
CA THR A 390 -10.43 3.45 -3.30
C THR A 390 -9.92 2.20 -2.57
N ILE A 391 -8.61 2.01 -2.51
CA ILE A 391 -7.93 1.04 -1.64
C ILE A 391 -6.85 1.77 -0.84
N SER A 392 -6.90 1.68 0.48
CA SER A 392 -5.83 2.17 1.35
C SER A 392 -4.91 1.04 1.78
N PHE A 393 -3.64 1.09 1.36
CA PHE A 393 -2.62 0.13 1.80
C PHE A 393 -2.16 0.41 3.24
N VAL A 394 -2.97 -0.02 4.21
CA VAL A 394 -2.54 -0.16 5.60
C VAL A 394 -1.45 -1.24 5.68
N LEU A 395 -0.37 -0.95 6.40
CA LEU A 395 0.81 -1.81 6.48
C LEU A 395 0.47 -3.25 6.88
N THR A 396 1.03 -4.23 6.15
CA THR A 396 0.88 -5.64 6.43
C THR A 396 1.52 -6.01 7.77
N SER A 397 0.69 -6.53 8.68
CA SER A 397 0.91 -7.40 9.87
C SER A 397 2.17 -7.32 10.75
N VAL A 398 3.37 -7.01 10.24
CA VAL A 398 4.68 -7.23 10.86
C VAL A 398 4.91 -6.37 12.11
N THR A 399 4.35 -5.16 12.17
CA THR A 399 4.71 -4.16 13.20
C THR A 399 3.51 -3.48 13.88
N LYS A 400 2.34 -4.16 13.97
CA LYS A 400 1.15 -3.64 14.71
C LYS A 400 1.39 -3.29 16.18
N THR A 401 2.49 -3.74 16.76
CA THR A 401 2.94 -3.35 18.10
C THR A 401 3.65 -1.99 18.09
N VAL A 402 4.51 -1.75 17.10
CA VAL A 402 5.53 -0.68 17.11
C VAL A 402 4.99 0.65 16.57
N PHE A 403 3.97 0.61 15.70
CA PHE A 403 3.39 1.81 15.08
C PHE A 403 1.97 2.08 15.57
N ASN A 404 1.70 3.35 15.88
CA ASN A 404 0.34 3.87 16.09
C ASN A 404 -0.46 3.74 14.79
N THR A 405 -1.10 2.58 14.63
CA THR A 405 -1.84 2.22 13.41
C THR A 405 -3.13 3.06 13.27
N VAL A 406 -3.62 3.65 14.38
CA VAL A 406 -4.76 4.57 14.36
C VAL A 406 -4.37 5.89 13.70
N GLU A 407 -3.21 6.46 14.02
CA GLU A 407 -2.70 7.68 13.36
C GLU A 407 -2.57 7.50 11.85
N ILE A 408 -2.06 6.35 11.42
CA ILE A 408 -1.89 6.01 9.99
C ILE A 408 -3.24 5.87 9.29
N MET A 409 -4.23 5.29 9.96
CA MET A 409 -5.59 5.22 9.43
C MET A 409 -6.26 6.60 9.42
N LYS A 410 -6.03 7.49 10.39
CA LYS A 410 -6.51 8.88 10.30
C LYS A 410 -5.86 9.61 9.11
N SER A 411 -4.53 9.62 9.03
CA SER A 411 -3.79 10.41 8.03
C SER A 411 -3.90 9.89 6.60
N THR A 412 -4.18 8.60 6.40
CA THR A 412 -4.27 7.97 5.07
C THR A 412 -5.69 7.55 4.72
N VAL A 413 -6.39 6.89 5.63
CA VAL A 413 -7.73 6.33 5.37
C VAL A 413 -8.81 7.40 5.54
N LEU A 414 -8.89 8.10 6.68
CA LEU A 414 -9.91 9.15 6.89
C LEU A 414 -9.71 10.35 5.95
N ALA A 415 -8.46 10.73 5.68
CA ALA A 415 -8.16 11.70 4.61
C ALA A 415 -8.71 11.27 3.23
N SER A 416 -8.83 9.96 2.97
CA SER A 416 -9.45 9.40 1.77
C SER A 416 -10.97 9.20 1.86
N PHE A 417 -11.57 9.38 3.04
CA PHE A 417 -13.02 9.45 3.24
C PHE A 417 -13.53 10.89 3.15
N GLU A 418 -12.80 11.85 3.72
CA GLU A 418 -13.28 13.21 3.94
C GLU A 418 -13.36 14.04 2.65
N ASN A 419 -12.34 13.99 1.77
CA ASN A 419 -12.39 14.55 0.41
C ASN A 419 -11.17 14.10 -0.44
N VAL A 420 -11.39 13.30 -1.49
CA VAL A 420 -10.31 12.96 -2.44
C VAL A 420 -10.39 13.83 -3.69
N SER A 421 -9.25 14.35 -4.17
CA SER A 421 -9.14 14.97 -5.49
C SER A 421 -8.43 14.04 -6.47
N VAL A 422 -9.09 13.66 -7.57
CA VAL A 422 -8.51 12.84 -8.65
C VAL A 422 -8.79 13.49 -9.99
N ALA A 423 -7.74 13.76 -10.75
CA ALA A 423 -7.76 14.34 -12.09
C ALA A 423 -8.66 15.59 -12.23
N GLY A 424 -8.65 16.43 -11.19
CA GLY A 424 -9.39 17.69 -11.15
C GLY A 424 -10.83 17.60 -10.61
N ARG A 425 -11.39 16.40 -10.42
CA ARG A 425 -12.69 16.18 -9.77
C ARG A 425 -12.51 15.82 -8.29
N ARG A 426 -13.52 16.19 -7.48
CA ARG A 426 -13.64 15.89 -6.05
C ARG A 426 -14.51 14.64 -5.89
N PHE A 427 -14.11 13.74 -5.00
CA PHE A 427 -14.77 12.47 -4.73
C PHE A 427 -15.16 12.39 -3.25
N GLU A 428 -16.38 11.92 -3.04
CA GLU A 428 -17.08 11.82 -1.76
C GLU A 428 -17.33 10.34 -1.43
N PHE A 429 -17.30 9.99 -0.14
CA PHE A 429 -17.48 8.60 0.29
C PHE A 429 -18.88 8.06 -0.04
N LEU A 430 -18.91 6.97 -0.83
CA LEU A 430 -20.14 6.35 -1.29
C LEU A 430 -20.56 5.17 -0.41
N GLY A 431 -19.66 4.21 -0.19
CA GLY A 431 -20.00 2.96 0.52
C GLY A 431 -18.89 1.92 0.53
N TYR A 432 -19.17 0.76 1.08
CA TYR A 432 -18.26 -0.40 1.11
C TYR A 432 -19.05 -1.69 1.30
N SER A 433 -18.61 -2.79 0.70
CA SER A 433 -19.00 -4.14 1.12
C SER A 433 -18.20 -4.61 2.34
N GLN A 434 -18.65 -5.67 3.02
CA GLN A 434 -17.86 -6.31 4.09
C GLN A 434 -16.48 -6.80 3.62
N SER A 435 -16.35 -7.26 2.37
CA SER A 435 -15.06 -7.72 1.83
C SER A 435 -14.12 -6.55 1.51
N GLN A 436 -14.67 -5.41 1.09
CA GLN A 436 -13.95 -4.14 0.92
C GLN A 436 -13.48 -3.59 2.26
N LEU A 437 -14.35 -3.50 3.27
CA LEU A 437 -14.00 -2.99 4.60
C LEU A 437 -12.86 -3.80 5.24
N ARG A 438 -12.92 -5.14 5.13
CA ARG A 438 -11.85 -6.07 5.56
C ARG A 438 -10.53 -5.90 4.80
N SER A 439 -10.56 -5.32 3.60
CA SER A 439 -9.38 -5.03 2.77
C SER A 439 -9.02 -3.54 2.69
N HIS A 440 -9.57 -2.71 3.59
CA HIS A 440 -9.36 -1.26 3.64
C HIS A 440 -9.70 -0.55 2.31
N SER A 441 -10.75 -1.04 1.63
CA SER A 441 -11.32 -0.49 0.40
C SER A 441 -12.68 0.16 0.66
N ILE A 442 -13.03 1.14 -0.17
CA ILE A 442 -14.33 1.81 -0.25
C ILE A 442 -14.65 2.14 -1.71
N PHE A 443 -15.91 2.44 -2.01
CA PHE A 443 -16.30 3.21 -3.19
C PHE A 443 -16.42 4.70 -2.83
N ALA A 444 -16.09 5.56 -3.79
CA ALA A 444 -16.32 6.99 -3.74
C ALA A 444 -16.76 7.50 -5.12
N VAL A 445 -17.60 8.54 -5.14
CA VAL A 445 -18.18 9.10 -6.37
C VAL A 445 -17.91 10.59 -6.46
N SER A 446 -17.74 11.13 -7.66
CA SER A 446 -17.84 12.58 -7.89
C SER A 446 -19.31 12.93 -8.14
N PRO A 447 -19.89 13.94 -7.46
CA PRO A 447 -21.21 14.46 -7.79
C PRO A 447 -21.37 14.75 -9.29
N PHE A 448 -22.57 14.48 -9.81
CA PHE A 448 -22.90 14.58 -11.24
C PHE A 448 -24.36 14.98 -11.43
N TYR A 449 -24.73 15.33 -12.66
CA TYR A 449 -26.12 15.67 -13.00
C TYR A 449 -26.78 14.51 -13.75
N HIS A 450 -27.83 13.94 -13.17
CA HIS A 450 -28.71 12.96 -13.80
C HIS A 450 -29.85 13.69 -14.54
N PRO A 451 -30.23 13.32 -15.79
CA PRO A 451 -31.25 14.07 -16.55
C PRO A 451 -32.67 14.05 -15.96
N ARG A 452 -32.96 13.16 -15.00
CA ARG A 452 -34.26 13.05 -14.34
C ARG A 452 -34.23 13.61 -12.92
N GLU A 453 -33.18 13.29 -12.16
CA GLU A 453 -33.15 13.51 -10.70
C GLU A 453 -32.32 14.73 -10.30
N GLY A 454 -31.65 15.38 -11.26
CA GLY A 454 -30.92 16.62 -11.02
C GLY A 454 -29.52 16.37 -10.49
N LEU A 455 -29.13 17.02 -9.39
CA LEU A 455 -27.80 16.88 -8.81
C LEU A 455 -27.73 15.66 -7.89
N VAL A 456 -27.05 14.60 -8.37
CA VAL A 456 -26.82 13.37 -7.62
C VAL A 456 -25.46 13.45 -6.91
N THR A 457 -25.46 13.03 -5.64
CA THR A 457 -24.32 13.17 -4.71
C THR A 457 -24.08 11.83 -4.01
N ALA A 458 -22.95 11.69 -3.30
CA ALA A 458 -22.76 10.52 -2.45
C ALA A 458 -23.83 10.44 -1.33
N ASP A 459 -24.35 11.58 -0.89
CA ASP A 459 -25.30 11.68 0.22
C ASP A 459 -26.73 11.31 -0.19
N SER A 460 -27.18 11.68 -1.40
CA SER A 460 -28.47 11.21 -1.96
C SER A 460 -28.45 9.70 -2.18
N ILE A 461 -27.40 9.19 -2.83
CA ILE A 461 -27.21 7.75 -3.05
C ILE A 461 -27.25 6.96 -1.73
N ARG A 462 -26.64 7.46 -0.66
CA ARG A 462 -26.68 6.79 0.66
C ARG A 462 -28.04 6.90 1.37
N ALA A 463 -28.91 7.85 1.01
CA ALA A 463 -30.27 7.93 1.54
C ALA A 463 -31.21 6.89 0.89
N GLU A 464 -30.98 6.56 -0.38
CA GLU A 464 -31.74 5.54 -1.12
C GLU A 464 -31.42 4.10 -0.69
N VAL A 465 -30.27 3.88 -0.01
CA VAL A 465 -29.86 2.56 0.51
C VAL A 465 -30.81 1.99 1.58
N GLY A 466 -31.60 2.84 2.25
CA GLY A 466 -32.66 2.41 3.17
C GLY A 466 -32.83 3.29 4.41
N ILE A 467 -33.91 3.03 5.15
CA ILE A 467 -34.22 3.68 6.43
C ILE A 467 -33.54 2.91 7.56
N PHE A 468 -32.80 3.61 8.42
CA PHE A 468 -31.94 2.98 9.44
C PHE A 468 -32.08 3.58 10.85
N ASP A 469 -33.08 4.41 11.11
CA ASP A 469 -33.22 5.24 12.33
C ASP A 469 -33.07 4.42 13.63
N ASP A 470 -33.73 3.26 13.70
CA ASP A 470 -33.68 2.34 14.84
C ASP A 470 -32.28 1.75 15.12
N ILE A 471 -31.35 1.78 14.16
CA ILE A 471 -30.01 1.21 14.29
C ILE A 471 -28.87 2.22 14.19
N LEU A 472 -29.15 3.52 14.00
CA LEU A 472 -28.12 4.58 13.96
C LEU A 472 -27.24 4.60 15.23
N HIS A 473 -27.83 4.27 16.38
CA HIS A 473 -27.14 4.20 17.67
C HIS A 473 -26.30 2.91 17.86
N PHE A 474 -26.26 2.02 16.86
CA PHE A 474 -25.40 0.84 16.81
C PHE A 474 -24.46 0.90 15.59
N PRO A 475 -23.36 1.69 15.61
CA PRO A 475 -22.54 1.95 14.42
C PRO A 475 -22.02 0.70 13.68
N ALA A 476 -21.74 -0.39 14.41
CA ALA A 476 -21.31 -1.66 13.81
C ALA A 476 -22.44 -2.43 13.09
N LEU A 477 -23.68 -2.31 13.57
CA LEU A 477 -24.86 -2.90 12.93
C LEU A 477 -25.31 -2.06 11.73
N TYR A 478 -25.32 -0.74 11.88
CA TYR A 478 -25.53 0.22 10.79
C TYR A 478 -24.53 -0.02 9.64
N ALA A 479 -23.23 -0.09 9.96
CA ALA A 479 -22.18 -0.43 9.00
C ALA A 479 -22.39 -1.79 8.31
N ALA A 480 -22.90 -2.79 9.04
CA ALA A 480 -23.23 -4.09 8.48
C ALA A 480 -24.41 -4.01 7.49
N ARG A 481 -25.49 -3.29 7.82
CA ARG A 481 -26.69 -3.15 6.98
C ARG A 481 -26.44 -2.31 5.72
N VAL A 482 -25.83 -1.12 5.86
CA VAL A 482 -25.46 -0.28 4.70
C VAL A 482 -24.58 -1.06 3.71
N SER A 483 -23.68 -1.91 4.20
CA SER A 483 -22.79 -2.69 3.33
C SER A 483 -23.47 -3.75 2.45
N GLN A 484 -24.77 -4.03 2.67
CA GLN A 484 -25.56 -4.98 1.86
C GLN A 484 -25.99 -4.37 0.51
N ALA A 485 -26.08 -3.04 0.38
CA ALA A 485 -26.26 -2.40 -0.93
C ALA A 485 -24.98 -2.41 -1.79
N PHE A 486 -23.81 -2.56 -1.16
CA PHE A 486 -22.49 -2.51 -1.82
C PHE A 486 -21.87 -3.88 -2.10
N SER A 487 -22.58 -4.98 -1.84
CA SER A 487 -22.18 -6.31 -2.32
C SER A 487 -22.43 -6.45 -3.82
N GLY A 488 -21.50 -7.12 -4.53
CA GLY A 488 -21.72 -7.49 -5.93
C GLY A 488 -22.90 -8.46 -6.06
N THR A 489 -23.83 -8.13 -6.94
CA THR A 489 -25.07 -8.89 -7.22
C THR A 489 -25.36 -8.89 -8.71
N GLU A 490 -26.25 -9.78 -9.16
CA GLU A 490 -26.82 -9.74 -10.50
C GLU A 490 -28.30 -9.42 -10.35
N ASP A 491 -28.77 -8.38 -11.06
CA ASP A 491 -30.18 -7.98 -11.07
C ASP A 491 -31.00 -9.11 -11.71
N SER A 492 -31.77 -9.88 -10.92
CA SER A 492 -32.61 -10.97 -11.42
C SER A 492 -34.01 -10.49 -11.82
N ILE A 493 -34.90 -10.31 -10.84
CA ILE A 493 -36.33 -10.09 -11.06
C ILE A 493 -36.87 -9.06 -10.06
N THR A 494 -37.62 -8.08 -10.54
CA THR A 494 -38.38 -7.15 -9.69
C THR A 494 -39.72 -7.76 -9.32
N LEU A 495 -39.96 -7.98 -8.03
CA LEU A 495 -41.26 -8.44 -7.50
C LEU A 495 -42.15 -7.25 -7.11
N THR A 496 -43.46 -7.39 -7.29
CA THR A 496 -44.47 -6.43 -6.79
C THR A 496 -44.92 -6.78 -5.37
N ALA A 497 -45.60 -5.85 -4.69
CA ALA A 497 -45.99 -6.01 -3.28
C ALA A 497 -47.04 -7.11 -3.01
N ASP A 498 -47.66 -7.64 -4.06
CA ASP A 498 -48.57 -8.79 -4.07
C ASP A 498 -47.88 -10.13 -4.39
N GLN A 499 -46.55 -10.12 -4.59
CA GLN A 499 -45.74 -11.30 -4.96
C GLN A 499 -44.81 -11.78 -3.83
N TRP A 500 -44.90 -11.20 -2.63
CA TRP A 500 -44.17 -11.63 -1.43
C TRP A 500 -44.98 -11.35 -0.17
N ASP A 501 -44.75 -12.16 0.87
CA ASP A 501 -45.37 -12.04 2.20
C ASP A 501 -44.29 -12.14 3.28
N GLU A 502 -44.52 -11.56 4.47
CA GLU A 502 -43.69 -11.81 5.64
C GLU A 502 -44.01 -13.17 6.28
N MET A 503 -42.97 -13.93 6.67
CA MET A 503 -43.11 -15.25 7.29
C MET A 503 -42.49 -15.26 8.69
N GLU A 504 -43.21 -15.80 9.68
CA GLU A 504 -42.67 -15.99 11.02
C GLU A 504 -41.57 -17.08 11.07
N ASP A 505 -40.50 -16.77 11.78
CA ASP A 505 -39.41 -17.69 12.07
C ASP A 505 -39.87 -18.98 12.79
N THR A 506 -39.48 -20.13 12.26
CA THR A 506 -39.75 -21.43 12.88
C THR A 506 -38.96 -21.59 14.18
N LYS A 507 -39.66 -21.47 15.31
CA LYS A 507 -39.11 -21.58 16.68
C LYS A 507 -39.37 -22.98 17.26
N LYS A 508 -38.31 -23.65 17.76
CA LYS A 508 -38.43 -24.93 18.49
C LYS A 508 -37.44 -24.98 19.65
N ASN A 509 -37.90 -25.38 20.84
CA ASN A 509 -37.10 -25.43 22.08
C ASN A 509 -36.32 -24.12 22.38
N GLY A 510 -36.93 -22.97 22.09
CA GLY A 510 -36.31 -21.65 22.29
C GLY A 510 -35.19 -21.29 21.29
N ARG A 511 -35.09 -22.00 20.16
CA ARG A 511 -34.14 -21.70 19.07
C ARG A 511 -34.87 -21.45 17.76
N TYR A 512 -34.30 -20.56 16.96
CA TYR A 512 -34.69 -20.25 15.60
C TYR A 512 -34.09 -21.29 14.63
N PHE A 513 -34.85 -21.72 13.62
CA PHE A 513 -34.42 -22.72 12.62
C PHE A 513 -34.39 -22.19 11.17
N THR A 514 -34.86 -20.96 10.96
CA THR A 514 -35.01 -20.29 9.66
C THR A 514 -34.24 -18.97 9.57
N ASP A 515 -33.39 -18.68 10.56
CA ASP A 515 -32.52 -17.49 10.62
C ASP A 515 -31.67 -17.37 9.34
N GLY A 516 -31.97 -16.35 8.52
CA GLY A 516 -31.33 -16.10 7.23
C GLY A 516 -31.82 -16.95 6.05
N VAL A 517 -32.98 -17.63 6.16
CA VAL A 517 -33.52 -18.52 5.11
C VAL A 517 -35.00 -18.23 4.84
N GLY A 518 -35.36 -18.02 3.57
CA GLY A 518 -36.74 -17.91 3.09
C GLY A 518 -37.07 -18.92 1.99
N THR A 519 -38.32 -18.96 1.55
CA THR A 519 -38.81 -19.81 0.44
C THR A 519 -39.18 -18.98 -0.78
N ILE A 520 -38.87 -19.48 -1.97
CA ILE A 520 -39.33 -18.96 -3.26
C ILE A 520 -40.26 -19.97 -3.95
N SER A 521 -41.11 -19.52 -4.87
CA SER A 521 -41.94 -20.42 -5.68
C SER A 521 -41.09 -21.18 -6.71
N PRO A 522 -41.54 -22.35 -7.21
CA PRO A 522 -40.86 -23.06 -8.30
C PRO A 522 -40.71 -22.20 -9.55
N ASP A 523 -41.75 -21.45 -9.91
CA ASP A 523 -41.79 -20.54 -11.05
C ASP A 523 -40.72 -19.44 -10.91
N LEU A 524 -40.56 -18.86 -9.71
CA LEU A 524 -39.51 -17.89 -9.42
C LEU A 524 -38.10 -18.52 -9.46
N ALA A 525 -37.98 -19.82 -9.13
CA ALA A 525 -36.73 -20.58 -9.23
C ALA A 525 -36.39 -21.07 -10.65
N GLU A 526 -37.32 -21.01 -11.61
CA GLU A 526 -37.07 -21.27 -13.04
C GLU A 526 -36.71 -20.00 -13.82
N LEU A 527 -37.04 -18.82 -13.26
CA LEU A 527 -36.74 -17.51 -13.85
C LEU A 527 -35.38 -16.90 -13.40
N ILE A 528 -34.67 -17.56 -12.47
CA ILE A 528 -33.37 -17.13 -11.89
C ILE A 528 -32.24 -18.06 -12.36
#